data_AF-A0AAV7D161-F1
#
_entry.id   AF-A0AAV7D161-F1
#
_cell.length_a   1.000
_cell.length_b   1.000
_cell.length_c   1.000
_cell.angle_alpha   90.00
_cell.angle_beta   90.00
_cell.angle_gamma   90.00
#
_symmetry.space_group_name_H-M   'P 1'
#
loop_
_entity.id
_entity.type
_entity.pdbx_description
1 polymer ?
#
loop_
_entity_poly.entity_id
_entity_poly.type
_entity_poly.pdbx_seq_one_letter_code
_entity_poly.pdbx_strand_id
1 'polypeptide(L)'
;MQYTSTRGGVVGVDFEGVLFAGFAADGGLFMPEHIPKLNNVTLTTWRSLSYKDLVKEVCALFIPPEAIPRSDLNGLIDKALGRFRHKDVVPVSRLKSDLSVLEMWHGATHAFKDLAMSCVGQFLDYFLKKNNRHVNILVGTSGDTGSAAIESVRGIPNIDITVLLPHGRCTEIQERQMTTVIEDNVHVYAVDGTSDELDEPIKKLFGDTEFVKRHNLMSTNSVNWARVMVQIAHFFYGYFQCAPSQDNELLPPVEIVVPTGGAGNITAGCIAQKMGLPIQLVAVVNSNDIIHRTVQKGDFSLGNTERTLASAMDIQVTMTRNLTSIFLLH
;
A
#
# COMPACT_ATOMS: atom_id res chain seq x y z
N MET A 1 15.56 -5.77 11.37
CA MET A 1 14.28 -5.04 11.56
C MET A 1 13.27 -6.01 12.16
N GLN A 2 12.49 -5.56 13.13
CA GLN A 2 11.39 -6.32 13.74
C GLN A 2 10.12 -5.46 13.74
N TYR A 3 8.98 -6.11 13.87
CA TYR A 3 7.66 -5.51 13.75
C TYR A 3 6.79 -5.78 14.97
N THR A 4 5.96 -4.79 15.29
CA THR A 4 5.03 -4.81 16.41
C THR A 4 3.62 -4.47 15.95
N SER A 5 2.62 -4.92 16.71
CA SER A 5 1.23 -4.53 16.52
C SER A 5 1.00 -3.11 17.03
N THR A 6 0.18 -2.34 16.31
CA THR A 6 -0.35 -1.05 16.77
C THR A 6 -1.13 -1.13 18.10
N ARG A 7 -1.53 -2.34 18.55
CA ARG A 7 -2.19 -2.57 19.85
C ARG A 7 -1.24 -3.08 20.94
N GLY A 8 0.04 -3.29 20.60
CA GLY A 8 1.10 -3.68 21.54
C GLY A 8 1.04 -5.13 22.03
N GLY A 9 0.06 -5.93 21.62
CA GLY A 9 -0.10 -7.32 22.05
C GLY A 9 0.79 -8.33 21.30
N VAL A 10 1.46 -7.90 20.22
CA VAL A 10 2.35 -8.72 19.40
C VAL A 10 3.62 -7.92 19.09
N VAL A 11 4.80 -8.49 19.34
CA VAL A 11 6.12 -7.85 19.16
C VAL A 11 7.12 -8.83 18.55
N GLY A 12 8.25 -8.35 18.02
CA GLY A 12 9.33 -9.22 17.53
C GLY A 12 8.98 -10.08 16.32
N VAL A 13 8.03 -9.64 15.49
CA VAL A 13 7.67 -10.34 14.24
C VAL A 13 8.64 -9.93 13.14
N ASP A 14 9.12 -10.89 12.34
CA ASP A 14 10.03 -10.61 11.24
C ASP A 14 9.30 -10.15 9.95
N PHE A 15 10.06 -9.80 8.92
CA PHE A 15 9.48 -9.30 7.66
C PHE A 15 8.60 -10.36 6.96
N GLU A 16 9.02 -11.63 6.96
CA GLU A 16 8.23 -12.71 6.37
C GLU A 16 6.88 -12.84 7.09
N GLY A 17 6.89 -12.86 8.42
CA GLY A 17 5.70 -12.94 9.24
C GLY A 17 4.70 -11.82 8.95
N VAL A 18 5.16 -10.56 8.86
CA VAL A 18 4.26 -9.43 8.55
C VAL A 18 3.82 -9.37 7.10
N LEU A 19 4.61 -9.91 6.17
CA LEU A 19 4.25 -9.99 4.75
C LEU A 19 3.07 -10.95 4.54
N PHE A 20 3.09 -12.10 5.19
CA PHE A 20 2.01 -13.10 5.11
C PHE A 20 0.84 -12.83 6.05
N ALA A 21 1.00 -11.94 7.04
CA ALA A 21 -0.08 -11.57 7.92
C ALA A 21 -1.01 -10.51 7.29
N GLY A 22 -2.31 -10.63 7.56
CA GLY A 22 -3.29 -9.56 7.31
C GLY A 22 -3.37 -8.60 8.51
N PHE A 23 -3.85 -9.14 9.64
CA PHE A 23 -3.93 -8.45 10.92
C PHE A 23 -3.01 -9.13 11.94
N ALA A 24 -2.56 -8.38 12.95
CA ALA A 24 -1.95 -8.98 14.12
C ALA A 24 -2.99 -9.79 14.92
N ALA A 25 -2.53 -10.76 15.72
CA ALA A 25 -3.41 -11.63 16.50
C ALA A 25 -4.28 -10.87 17.53
N ASP A 26 -3.86 -9.68 17.93
CA ASP A 26 -4.62 -8.77 18.80
C ASP A 26 -5.61 -7.86 18.03
N GLY A 27 -5.78 -8.07 16.72
CA GLY A 27 -6.59 -7.26 15.82
C GLY A 27 -5.99 -5.91 15.45
N GLY A 28 -4.72 -5.67 15.80
CA GLY A 28 -3.95 -4.50 15.37
C GLY A 28 -3.33 -4.68 13.99
N LEU A 29 -2.55 -3.69 13.57
CA LEU A 29 -1.83 -3.65 12.31
C LEU A 29 -0.33 -3.72 12.59
N PHE A 30 0.45 -4.26 11.67
CA PHE A 30 1.90 -4.31 11.85
C PHE A 30 2.56 -2.98 11.46
N MET A 31 3.53 -2.57 12.27
CA MET A 31 4.41 -1.43 12.04
C MET A 31 5.83 -1.78 12.52
N PRO A 32 6.88 -1.16 11.97
CA PRO A 32 8.24 -1.40 12.43
C PRO A 32 8.37 -0.91 13.87
N GLU A 33 9.14 -1.63 14.69
CA GLU A 33 9.40 -1.23 16.09
C GLU A 33 10.06 0.15 16.17
N HIS A 34 10.83 0.52 15.14
CA HIS A 34 11.47 1.82 15.01
C HIS A 34 11.39 2.32 13.57
N ILE A 35 11.06 3.61 13.39
CA ILE A 35 11.13 4.28 12.08
C ILE A 35 12.56 4.81 11.89
N PRO A 36 13.30 4.36 10.85
CA PRO A 36 14.65 4.84 10.57
C PRO A 36 14.66 6.36 10.33
N LYS A 37 15.58 7.07 10.97
CA LYS A 37 15.81 8.50 10.70
C LYS A 37 16.93 8.66 9.68
N LEU A 38 16.67 9.40 8.62
CA LEU A 38 17.63 9.70 7.57
C LEU A 38 18.35 11.01 7.88
N ASN A 39 19.65 11.04 7.63
CA ASN A 39 20.45 12.26 7.72
C ASN A 39 20.47 13.01 6.38
N ASN A 40 20.89 14.28 6.40
CA ASN A 40 20.96 15.11 5.20
C ASN A 40 21.85 14.49 4.11
N VAL A 41 22.94 13.79 4.48
CA VAL A 41 23.83 13.12 3.52
C VAL A 41 23.07 12.05 2.72
N THR A 42 22.23 11.26 3.41
CA THR A 42 21.39 10.24 2.78
C THR A 42 20.36 10.87 1.85
N LEU A 43 19.67 11.93 2.30
CA LEU A 43 18.70 12.65 1.48
C LEU A 43 19.32 13.25 0.21
N THR A 44 20.51 13.86 0.33
CA THR A 44 21.26 14.40 -0.81
C THR A 44 21.66 13.29 -1.79
N THR A 45 22.08 12.13 -1.28
CA THR A 45 22.42 10.98 -2.14
C THR A 45 21.17 10.48 -2.87
N TRP A 46 20.07 10.30 -2.14
CA TRP A 46 18.81 9.77 -2.66
C TRP A 46 18.15 10.68 -3.70
N ARG A 47 18.44 11.98 -3.68
CA ARG A 47 17.95 12.94 -4.66
C ARG A 47 18.27 12.57 -6.11
N SER A 48 19.40 11.91 -6.34
CA SER A 48 19.85 11.53 -7.68
C SER A 48 19.35 10.15 -8.14
N LEU A 49 18.66 9.41 -7.28
CA LEU A 49 18.21 8.06 -7.56
C LEU A 49 17.01 8.05 -8.52
N SER A 50 16.96 7.02 -9.35
CA SER A 50 15.73 6.68 -10.07
C SER A 50 14.63 6.26 -9.08
N TYR A 51 13.37 6.28 -9.50
CA TYR A 51 12.27 5.78 -8.66
C TYR A 51 12.51 4.34 -8.20
N LYS A 52 13.02 3.48 -9.10
CA LYS A 52 13.31 2.08 -8.79
C LYS A 52 14.39 1.95 -7.73
N ASP A 53 15.47 2.71 -7.85
CA ASP A 53 16.57 2.65 -6.89
C ASP A 53 16.17 3.22 -5.54
N LEU A 54 15.32 4.25 -5.52
CA LEU A 54 14.75 4.76 -4.29
C LEU A 54 13.85 3.73 -3.59
N VAL A 55 13.04 2.97 -4.34
CA VAL A 55 12.26 1.84 -3.79
C VAL A 55 13.19 0.79 -3.20
N LYS A 56 14.34 0.49 -3.83
CA LYS A 56 15.35 -0.45 -3.29
C LYS A 56 15.93 0.04 -1.97
N GLU A 57 16.34 1.31 -1.90
CA GLU A 57 16.91 1.86 -0.66
C GLU A 57 15.89 1.92 0.47
N VAL A 58 14.66 2.38 0.19
CA VAL A 58 13.57 2.41 1.18
C VAL A 58 13.25 1.00 1.68
N CYS A 59 13.08 0.03 0.79
CA CYS A 59 12.78 -1.35 1.20
C CYS A 59 13.92 -1.96 2.03
N ALA A 60 15.18 -1.69 1.69
CA ALA A 60 16.33 -2.22 2.41
C ALA A 60 16.45 -1.70 3.86
N LEU A 61 15.81 -0.58 4.21
CA LEU A 61 15.74 -0.11 5.59
C LEU A 61 14.82 -0.96 6.47
N PHE A 62 13.83 -1.61 5.86
CA PHE A 62 12.77 -2.36 6.55
C PHE A 62 12.89 -3.88 6.34
N ILE A 63 13.56 -4.32 5.28
CA ILE A 63 13.82 -5.72 4.97
C ILE A 63 15.31 -5.99 5.25
N PRO A 64 15.63 -6.71 6.34
CA PRO A 64 17.01 -7.00 6.69
C PRO A 64 17.62 -8.02 5.69
N PRO A 65 18.94 -7.96 5.40
CA PRO A 65 19.59 -8.86 4.45
C PRO A 65 19.44 -10.35 4.79
N GLU A 66 19.24 -10.69 6.05
CA GLU A 66 18.97 -12.06 6.52
C GLU A 66 17.61 -12.58 6.03
N ALA A 67 16.63 -11.69 5.82
CA ALA A 67 15.32 -12.04 5.27
C ALA A 67 15.39 -12.17 3.74
N ILE A 68 15.89 -11.13 3.07
CA ILE A 68 16.12 -11.08 1.63
C ILE A 68 17.50 -10.46 1.36
N PRO A 69 18.45 -11.21 0.78
CA PRO A 69 19.75 -10.66 0.40
C PRO A 69 19.62 -9.44 -0.51
N ARG A 70 20.53 -8.47 -0.40
CA ARG A 70 20.43 -7.19 -1.15
C ARG A 70 20.36 -7.39 -2.67
N SER A 71 21.10 -8.37 -3.21
CA SER A 71 21.05 -8.74 -4.63
C SER A 71 19.64 -9.17 -5.05
N ASP A 72 19.02 -10.01 -4.24
CA ASP A 72 17.71 -10.60 -4.51
C ASP A 72 16.64 -9.53 -4.37
N LEU A 73 16.69 -8.72 -3.32
CA LEU A 73 15.77 -7.59 -3.11
C LEU A 73 15.79 -6.63 -4.31
N ASN A 74 16.98 -6.27 -4.80
CA ASN A 74 17.13 -5.42 -5.98
C ASN A 74 16.48 -6.07 -7.21
N GLY A 75 16.74 -7.36 -7.46
CA GLY A 75 16.19 -8.10 -8.58
C GLY A 75 14.66 -8.24 -8.53
N LEU A 76 14.09 -8.46 -7.35
CA LEU A 76 12.64 -8.51 -7.15
C LEU A 76 11.99 -7.16 -7.48
N ILE A 77 12.57 -6.06 -7.01
CA ILE A 77 12.06 -4.70 -7.29
C ILE A 77 12.21 -4.34 -8.77
N ASP A 78 13.34 -4.71 -9.40
CA ASP A 78 13.55 -4.49 -10.83
C ASP A 78 12.53 -5.26 -11.68
N LYS A 79 12.21 -6.51 -11.30
CA LYS A 79 11.18 -7.31 -11.96
C LYS A 79 9.78 -6.72 -11.75
N ALA A 80 9.45 -6.29 -10.54
CA ALA A 80 8.17 -5.66 -10.22
C ALA A 80 7.93 -4.38 -11.04
N LEU A 81 8.89 -3.46 -11.00
CA LEU A 81 8.78 -2.14 -11.62
C LEU A 81 9.19 -2.14 -13.10
N GLY A 82 9.69 -3.26 -13.63
CA GLY A 82 10.01 -3.46 -15.04
C GLY A 82 8.78 -3.60 -15.94
N ARG A 83 7.61 -3.97 -15.39
CA ARG A 83 6.35 -4.14 -16.13
C ARG A 83 5.59 -2.83 -16.38
N PHE A 84 6.10 -1.69 -15.90
CA PHE A 84 5.48 -0.39 -16.07
C PHE A 84 5.72 0.16 -17.47
N ARG A 85 4.68 0.77 -18.06
CA ARG A 85 4.73 1.28 -19.44
C ARG A 85 5.64 2.49 -19.59
N HIS A 86 5.80 3.26 -18.52
CA HIS A 86 6.68 4.42 -18.50
C HIS A 86 8.05 4.07 -17.91
N LYS A 87 9.13 4.47 -18.60
CA LYS A 87 10.51 4.16 -18.18
C LYS A 87 10.84 4.65 -16.76
N ASP A 88 10.32 5.81 -16.40
CA ASP A 88 10.57 6.45 -15.09
C ASP A 88 9.63 5.91 -14.00
N VAL A 89 8.69 5.01 -14.35
CA VAL A 89 7.66 4.41 -13.50
C VAL A 89 6.62 5.43 -12.99
N VAL A 90 7.08 6.52 -12.38
CA VAL A 90 6.27 7.62 -11.83
C VAL A 90 6.76 8.95 -12.42
N PRO A 91 6.46 9.30 -13.68
CA PRO A 91 6.83 10.60 -14.22
C PRO A 91 6.12 11.74 -13.48
N VAL A 92 6.70 12.94 -13.56
CA VAL A 92 6.15 14.15 -12.93
C VAL A 92 5.71 15.13 -14.01
N SER A 93 4.42 15.43 -14.02
CA SER A 93 3.83 16.44 -14.89
C SER A 93 3.80 17.79 -14.19
N ARG A 94 4.57 18.75 -14.69
CA ARG A 94 4.62 20.12 -14.17
C ARG A 94 3.50 20.94 -14.76
N LEU A 95 2.64 21.49 -13.89
CA LEU A 95 1.54 22.36 -14.25
C LEU A 95 1.91 23.82 -13.97
N LYS A 96 0.93 24.72 -13.99
CA LYS A 96 1.11 26.15 -13.65
C LYS A 96 1.17 26.34 -12.13
N SER A 97 1.75 27.45 -11.69
CA SER A 97 1.72 27.91 -10.28
C SER A 97 2.37 26.93 -9.29
N ASP A 98 3.56 26.44 -9.61
CA ASP A 98 4.35 25.49 -8.79
C ASP A 98 3.65 24.16 -8.47
N LEU A 99 2.52 23.88 -9.13
CA LEU A 99 1.80 22.63 -9.00
C LEU A 99 2.43 21.56 -9.90
N SER A 100 2.74 20.41 -9.31
CA SER A 100 3.20 19.23 -10.02
C SER A 100 2.34 18.02 -9.69
N VAL A 101 2.12 17.15 -10.66
CA VAL A 101 1.36 15.91 -10.52
C VAL A 101 2.30 14.73 -10.68
N LEU A 102 2.37 13.88 -9.65
CA LEU A 102 3.03 12.58 -9.74
C LEU A 102 2.10 11.59 -10.43
N GLU A 103 2.50 11.13 -11.60
CA GLU A 103 1.70 10.21 -12.39
C GLU A 103 1.93 8.77 -11.94
N MET A 104 1.08 8.28 -11.03
CA MET A 104 1.21 6.94 -10.44
C MET A 104 0.39 5.86 -11.16
N TRP A 105 -0.08 6.10 -12.39
CA TRP A 105 -1.01 5.20 -13.11
C TRP A 105 -0.39 4.49 -14.32
N HIS A 106 0.94 4.38 -14.39
CA HIS A 106 1.63 3.77 -15.54
C HIS A 106 1.81 2.24 -15.42
N GLY A 107 1.29 1.64 -14.36
CA GLY A 107 1.22 0.19 -14.18
C GLY A 107 0.09 -0.47 -14.97
N ALA A 108 0.02 -1.81 -14.92
CA ALA A 108 -0.91 -2.61 -15.72
C ALA A 108 -2.38 -2.24 -15.52
N THR A 109 -2.76 -1.83 -14.32
CA THR A 109 -4.17 -1.56 -13.95
C THR A 109 -4.52 -0.08 -13.98
N HIS A 110 -3.57 0.78 -14.37
CA HIS A 110 -3.76 2.22 -14.42
C HIS A 110 -4.05 2.87 -13.06
N ALA A 111 -3.55 2.28 -11.97
CA ALA A 111 -3.75 2.78 -10.61
C ALA A 111 -2.45 2.77 -9.79
N PHE A 112 -2.33 3.70 -8.85
CA PHE A 112 -1.16 3.81 -7.96
C PHE A 112 -0.90 2.56 -7.11
N LYS A 113 -1.92 1.72 -6.94
CA LYS A 113 -1.82 0.46 -6.20
C LYS A 113 -0.82 -0.49 -6.87
N ASP A 114 -0.63 -0.40 -8.18
CA ASP A 114 0.34 -1.21 -8.92
C ASP A 114 1.76 -1.07 -8.40
N LEU A 115 2.16 0.12 -7.96
CA LEU A 115 3.53 0.41 -7.49
C LEU A 115 3.91 -0.48 -6.31
N ALA A 116 3.01 -0.57 -5.33
CA ALA A 116 3.21 -1.37 -4.14
C ALA A 116 2.90 -2.85 -4.38
N MET A 117 1.77 -3.14 -5.03
CA MET A 117 1.29 -4.51 -5.22
C MET A 117 2.24 -5.33 -6.08
N SER A 118 2.84 -4.75 -7.12
CA SER A 118 3.82 -5.46 -7.96
C SER A 118 5.03 -5.92 -7.14
N CYS A 119 5.53 -5.08 -6.22
CA CYS A 119 6.63 -5.44 -5.32
C CYS A 119 6.20 -6.52 -4.31
N VAL A 120 5.02 -6.37 -3.71
CA VAL A 120 4.46 -7.36 -2.77
C VAL A 120 4.33 -8.73 -3.43
N GLY A 121 3.83 -8.80 -4.67
CA GLY A 121 3.74 -10.05 -5.42
C GLY A 121 5.11 -10.74 -5.62
N GLN A 122 6.17 -9.97 -5.89
CA GLN A 122 7.52 -10.51 -5.98
C GLN A 122 8.07 -10.99 -4.63
N PHE A 123 7.79 -10.27 -3.54
CA PHE A 123 8.20 -10.70 -2.20
C PHE A 123 7.50 -11.98 -1.77
N LEU A 124 6.19 -12.10 -2.06
CA LEU A 124 5.42 -13.32 -1.80
C LEU A 124 6.00 -14.50 -2.59
N ASP A 125 6.19 -14.35 -3.91
CA ASP A 125 6.77 -15.39 -4.77
C ASP A 125 8.13 -15.87 -4.26
N TYR A 126 8.99 -14.93 -3.82
CA TYR A 126 10.30 -15.25 -3.26
C TYR A 126 10.20 -16.16 -2.02
N PHE A 127 9.40 -15.79 -1.02
CA PHE A 127 9.28 -16.59 0.20
C PHE A 127 8.51 -17.89 -0.01
N LEU A 128 7.49 -17.91 -0.87
CA LEU A 128 6.74 -19.12 -1.20
C LEU A 128 7.63 -20.16 -1.88
N LYS A 129 8.50 -19.73 -2.80
CA LYS A 129 9.52 -20.61 -3.42
C LYS A 129 10.57 -21.06 -2.40
N LYS A 130 11.10 -20.13 -1.60
CA LYS A 130 12.11 -20.43 -0.57
C LYS A 130 11.62 -21.49 0.42
N ASN A 131 10.35 -21.41 0.81
CA ASN A 131 9.78 -22.26 1.86
C ASN A 131 8.91 -23.41 1.31
N ASN A 132 8.80 -23.55 -0.02
CA ASN A 132 7.92 -24.51 -0.69
C ASN A 132 6.48 -24.49 -0.12
N ARG A 133 5.91 -23.28 -0.04
CA ARG A 133 4.58 -23.02 0.54
C ARG A 133 3.60 -22.56 -0.53
N HIS A 134 2.32 -22.80 -0.28
CA HIS A 134 1.19 -22.30 -1.06
C HIS A 134 0.33 -21.39 -0.19
N VAL A 135 -0.24 -20.32 -0.77
CA VAL A 135 -1.16 -19.41 -0.08
C VAL A 135 -2.42 -19.11 -0.88
N ASN A 136 -3.50 -18.85 -0.16
CA ASN A 136 -4.77 -18.41 -0.72
C ASN A 136 -5.00 -16.95 -0.33
N ILE A 137 -4.99 -16.05 -1.31
CA ILE A 137 -5.24 -14.62 -1.10
C ILE A 137 -6.74 -14.35 -1.21
N LEU A 138 -7.33 -13.71 -0.20
CA LEU A 138 -8.70 -13.21 -0.25
C LEU A 138 -8.73 -11.67 -0.23
N VAL A 139 -9.39 -11.08 -1.24
CA VAL A 139 -9.51 -9.63 -1.42
C VAL A 139 -10.98 -9.25 -1.59
N GLY A 140 -11.49 -8.38 -0.73
CA GLY A 140 -12.72 -7.62 -0.97
C GLY A 140 -12.38 -6.27 -1.60
N THR A 141 -13.09 -5.85 -2.65
CA THR A 141 -12.79 -4.58 -3.33
C THR A 141 -14.01 -3.87 -3.91
N SER A 142 -13.97 -2.54 -3.99
CA SER A 142 -14.87 -1.68 -4.79
C SER A 142 -14.29 -1.28 -6.15
N GLY A 143 -13.07 -1.72 -6.51
CA GLY A 143 -12.41 -1.22 -7.73
C GLY A 143 -10.94 -1.62 -7.83
N ASP A 144 -10.03 -0.64 -7.91
CA ASP A 144 -8.65 -0.90 -8.35
C ASP A 144 -7.82 -1.84 -7.43
N THR A 145 -8.21 -2.03 -6.16
CA THR A 145 -7.45 -2.93 -5.27
C THR A 145 -7.50 -4.37 -5.78
N GLY A 146 -8.64 -4.84 -6.29
CA GLY A 146 -8.75 -6.18 -6.86
C GLY A 146 -7.91 -6.33 -8.11
N SER A 147 -8.03 -5.39 -9.06
CA SER A 147 -7.23 -5.39 -10.29
C SER A 147 -5.73 -5.47 -9.99
N ALA A 148 -5.24 -4.59 -9.10
CA ALA A 148 -3.81 -4.54 -8.76
C ALA A 148 -3.36 -5.80 -8.00
N ALA A 149 -4.23 -6.40 -7.19
CA ALA A 149 -3.94 -7.67 -6.53
C ALA A 149 -3.81 -8.81 -7.53
N ILE A 150 -4.77 -8.95 -8.45
CA ILE A 150 -4.73 -9.97 -9.51
C ILE A 150 -3.44 -9.81 -10.33
N GLU A 151 -3.18 -8.62 -10.87
CA GLU A 151 -1.99 -8.40 -11.71
C GLU A 151 -0.65 -8.64 -10.98
N SER A 152 -0.63 -8.49 -9.65
CA SER A 152 0.58 -8.75 -8.86
C SER A 152 0.91 -10.23 -8.68
N VAL A 153 -0.09 -11.12 -8.77
CA VAL A 153 0.10 -12.57 -8.48
C VAL A 153 -0.39 -13.52 -9.57
N ARG A 154 -0.99 -12.99 -10.65
CA ARG A 154 -1.47 -13.81 -11.76
C ARG A 154 -0.35 -14.70 -12.33
N GLY A 155 -0.67 -15.96 -12.57
CA GLY A 155 0.25 -16.96 -13.10
C GLY A 155 1.37 -17.40 -12.13
N ILE A 156 1.33 -17.01 -10.85
CA ILE A 156 2.28 -17.49 -9.83
C ILE A 156 1.78 -18.84 -9.28
N PRO A 157 2.51 -19.96 -9.49
CA PRO A 157 1.98 -21.30 -9.20
C PRO A 157 1.64 -21.59 -7.73
N ASN A 158 2.25 -20.84 -6.80
CA ASN A 158 2.11 -21.06 -5.36
C ASN A 158 1.10 -20.11 -4.70
N ILE A 159 0.31 -19.40 -5.49
CA ILE A 159 -0.66 -18.41 -5.02
C ILE A 159 -1.96 -18.62 -5.78
N ASP A 160 -3.04 -18.89 -5.06
CA ASP A 160 -4.39 -18.68 -5.57
C ASP A 160 -4.93 -17.34 -5.06
N ILE A 161 -5.63 -16.59 -5.91
CA ILE A 161 -6.27 -15.33 -5.51
C ILE A 161 -7.79 -15.38 -5.77
N THR A 162 -8.55 -15.10 -4.71
CA THR A 162 -9.99 -14.92 -4.75
C THR A 162 -10.34 -13.46 -4.51
N VAL A 163 -10.99 -12.83 -5.48
CA VAL A 163 -11.47 -11.45 -5.41
C VAL A 163 -13.00 -11.42 -5.35
N LEU A 164 -13.53 -10.78 -4.30
CA LEU A 164 -14.96 -10.51 -4.13
C LEU A 164 -15.24 -9.06 -4.53
N LEU A 165 -16.13 -8.86 -5.50
CA LEU A 165 -16.53 -7.53 -5.99
C LEU A 165 -18.05 -7.32 -5.85
N PRO A 166 -18.50 -6.22 -5.21
CA PRO A 166 -19.91 -5.96 -5.07
C PRO A 166 -20.51 -5.59 -6.42
N HIS A 167 -21.57 -6.31 -6.80
CA HIS A 167 -22.19 -6.21 -8.12
C HIS A 167 -22.68 -4.78 -8.40
N GLY A 168 -22.26 -4.21 -9.54
CA GLY A 168 -22.66 -2.86 -9.98
C GLY A 168 -22.10 -1.70 -9.15
N ARG A 169 -21.14 -1.95 -8.27
CA ARG A 169 -20.52 -0.93 -7.40
C ARG A 169 -19.13 -0.47 -7.85
N CYS A 170 -18.54 -1.10 -8.87
CA CYS A 170 -17.32 -0.64 -9.53
C CYS A 170 -17.60 -0.13 -10.95
N THR A 171 -16.64 0.57 -11.55
CA THR A 171 -16.74 0.98 -12.96
C THR A 171 -16.58 -0.22 -13.88
N GLU A 172 -17.14 -0.16 -15.08
CA GLU A 172 -17.01 -1.25 -16.07
C GLU A 172 -15.54 -1.56 -16.42
N ILE A 173 -14.68 -0.54 -16.44
CA ILE A 173 -13.24 -0.72 -16.68
C ILE A 173 -12.60 -1.53 -15.56
N GLN A 174 -12.89 -1.20 -14.29
CA GLN A 174 -12.37 -1.93 -13.14
C GLN A 174 -12.89 -3.37 -13.10
N GLU A 175 -14.17 -3.58 -13.39
CA GLU A 175 -14.76 -4.92 -13.45
C GLU A 175 -14.06 -5.78 -14.51
N ARG A 176 -13.91 -5.25 -15.73
CA ARG A 176 -13.24 -5.95 -16.83
C ARG A 176 -11.77 -6.26 -16.51
N GLN A 177 -11.05 -5.35 -15.85
CA GLN A 177 -9.67 -5.61 -15.42
C GLN A 177 -9.54 -6.82 -14.47
N MET A 178 -10.61 -7.16 -13.73
CA MET A 178 -10.63 -8.34 -12.87
C MET A 178 -11.16 -9.56 -13.61
N THR A 179 -12.29 -9.46 -14.30
CA THR A 179 -13.02 -10.62 -14.86
C THR A 179 -12.48 -11.13 -16.19
N THR A 180 -11.57 -10.41 -16.84
CA THR A 180 -10.97 -10.82 -18.13
C THR A 180 -9.58 -11.45 -18.01
N VAL A 181 -9.07 -11.63 -16.78
CA VAL A 181 -7.82 -12.32 -16.53
C VAL A 181 -8.05 -13.84 -16.59
N ILE A 182 -7.53 -14.48 -17.64
CA ILE A 182 -7.65 -15.92 -17.86
C ILE A 182 -6.37 -16.59 -17.36
N GLU A 183 -6.33 -16.91 -16.08
CA GLU A 183 -5.24 -17.63 -15.41
C GLU A 183 -5.83 -18.61 -14.40
N ASP A 184 -5.25 -19.80 -14.29
CA ASP A 184 -5.81 -20.88 -13.46
C ASP A 184 -5.90 -20.50 -11.97
N ASN A 185 -4.99 -19.64 -11.51
CA ASN A 185 -4.87 -19.22 -10.12
C ASN A 185 -5.69 -17.97 -9.76
N VAL A 186 -6.53 -17.47 -10.67
CA VAL A 186 -7.33 -16.25 -10.48
C VAL A 186 -8.81 -16.58 -10.44
N HIS A 187 -9.47 -16.22 -9.34
CA HIS A 187 -10.89 -16.45 -9.12
C HIS A 187 -11.59 -15.15 -8.75
N VAL A 188 -12.62 -14.78 -9.50
CA VAL A 188 -13.33 -13.51 -9.34
C VAL A 188 -14.81 -13.77 -9.18
N TYR A 189 -15.40 -13.30 -8.08
CA TYR A 189 -16.80 -13.50 -7.74
C TYR A 189 -17.52 -12.16 -7.54
N ALA A 190 -18.60 -11.96 -8.30
CA ALA A 190 -19.57 -10.92 -8.03
C ALA A 190 -20.46 -11.33 -6.85
N VAL A 191 -20.70 -10.39 -5.94
CA VAL A 191 -21.44 -10.61 -4.69
C VAL A 191 -22.45 -9.48 -4.48
N ASP A 192 -23.57 -9.79 -3.83
CA ASP A 192 -24.56 -8.78 -3.47
C ASP A 192 -24.11 -7.98 -2.23
N GLY A 193 -24.37 -6.66 -2.25
CA GLY A 193 -24.04 -5.74 -1.15
C GLY A 193 -23.12 -4.59 -1.54
N THR A 194 -22.46 -4.02 -0.54
CA THR A 194 -21.50 -2.92 -0.61
C THR A 194 -20.09 -3.38 -0.20
N SER A 195 -19.08 -2.56 -0.44
CA SER A 195 -17.71 -2.90 -0.01
C SER A 195 -17.57 -2.97 1.51
N ASP A 196 -18.24 -2.08 2.25
CA ASP A 196 -18.23 -2.13 3.71
C ASP A 196 -18.93 -3.40 4.24
N GLU A 197 -20.01 -3.84 3.59
CA GLU A 197 -20.71 -5.10 3.93
C GLU A 197 -19.87 -6.35 3.62
N LEU A 198 -18.98 -6.30 2.62
CA LEU A 198 -18.04 -7.39 2.33
C LEU A 198 -16.93 -7.54 3.36
N ASP A 199 -16.59 -6.45 4.03
CA ASP A 199 -15.54 -6.47 5.04
C ASP A 199 -15.96 -7.26 6.29
N GLU A 200 -17.24 -7.31 6.64
CA GLU A 200 -17.73 -8.06 7.80
C GLU A 200 -17.48 -9.58 7.70
N PRO A 201 -17.93 -10.29 6.65
CA PRO A 201 -17.66 -11.72 6.51
C PRO A 201 -16.17 -12.01 6.32
N ILE A 202 -15.42 -11.13 5.63
CA ILE A 202 -13.96 -11.27 5.49
C ILE A 202 -13.29 -11.17 6.87
N LYS A 203 -13.63 -10.15 7.68
CA LYS A 203 -13.11 -10.02 9.05
C LYS A 203 -13.46 -11.22 9.91
N LYS A 204 -14.70 -11.72 9.82
CA LYS A 204 -15.14 -12.91 10.55
C LYS A 204 -14.32 -14.14 10.17
N LEU A 205 -14.07 -14.34 8.87
CA LEU A 205 -13.23 -15.42 8.36
C LEU A 205 -11.80 -15.33 8.91
N PHE A 206 -11.20 -14.13 8.88
CA PHE A 206 -9.86 -13.92 9.41
C PHE A 206 -9.77 -14.00 10.94
N GLY A 207 -10.90 -13.86 11.64
CA GLY A 207 -11.01 -14.13 13.08
C GLY A 207 -10.94 -15.62 13.43
N ASP A 208 -11.29 -16.51 12.50
CA ASP A 208 -11.12 -17.96 12.64
C ASP A 208 -9.67 -18.36 12.33
N THR A 209 -8.81 -18.24 13.36
CA THR A 209 -7.38 -18.51 13.20
C THR A 209 -7.06 -19.96 12.83
N GLU A 210 -7.94 -20.92 13.14
CA GLU A 210 -7.77 -22.32 12.75
C GLU A 210 -8.05 -22.50 11.26
N PHE A 211 -9.14 -21.91 10.77
CA PHE A 211 -9.47 -21.91 9.34
C PHE A 211 -8.40 -21.21 8.51
N VAL A 212 -7.95 -20.03 8.95
CA VAL A 212 -6.88 -19.27 8.29
C VAL A 212 -5.60 -20.08 8.15
N LYS A 213 -5.17 -20.75 9.24
CA LYS A 213 -3.98 -21.60 9.22
C LYS A 213 -4.17 -22.84 8.34
N ARG A 214 -5.32 -23.50 8.44
CA ARG A 214 -5.63 -24.71 7.67
C ARG A 214 -5.62 -24.48 6.16
N HIS A 215 -6.10 -23.33 5.72
CA HIS A 215 -6.21 -22.97 4.31
C HIS A 215 -5.11 -22.03 3.82
N ASN A 216 -4.09 -21.73 4.64
CA ASN A 216 -3.03 -20.76 4.32
C ASN A 216 -3.60 -19.44 3.77
N LEU A 217 -4.65 -18.93 4.42
CA LEU A 217 -5.32 -17.71 3.98
C LEU A 217 -4.52 -16.47 4.35
N MET A 218 -4.44 -15.52 3.43
CA MET A 218 -3.87 -14.21 3.67
C MET A 218 -4.69 -13.11 2.98
N SER A 219 -4.48 -11.86 3.39
CA SER A 219 -5.08 -10.70 2.73
C SER A 219 -3.98 -9.73 2.29
N THR A 220 -4.10 -9.21 1.08
CA THR A 220 -3.23 -8.16 0.53
C THR A 220 -3.90 -6.79 0.54
N ASN A 221 -4.90 -6.59 1.40
CA ASN A 221 -5.60 -5.31 1.56
C ASN A 221 -4.69 -4.19 2.11
N SER A 222 -5.22 -2.98 2.26
CA SER A 222 -4.44 -1.78 2.66
C SER A 222 -3.78 -1.88 4.05
N VAL A 223 -4.07 -2.94 4.79
CA VAL A 223 -3.50 -3.30 6.09
C VAL A 223 -2.12 -3.93 6.01
N ASN A 224 -1.75 -4.48 4.84
CA ASN A 224 -0.47 -5.17 4.69
C ASN A 224 0.70 -4.19 4.75
N TRP A 225 1.62 -4.38 5.71
CA TRP A 225 2.75 -3.48 5.95
C TRP A 225 3.61 -3.28 4.69
N ALA A 226 3.87 -4.33 3.92
CA ALA A 226 4.74 -4.24 2.75
C ALA A 226 4.18 -3.27 1.70
N ARG A 227 2.86 -3.10 1.62
CA ARG A 227 2.25 -2.08 0.75
C ARG A 227 2.59 -0.66 1.19
N VAL A 228 2.43 -0.36 2.48
CA VAL A 228 2.73 0.96 3.06
C VAL A 228 4.22 1.25 2.93
N MET A 229 5.07 0.26 3.23
CA MET A 229 6.52 0.35 3.11
C MET A 229 6.97 0.78 1.70
N VAL A 230 6.47 0.13 0.65
CA VAL A 230 6.85 0.48 -0.73
C VAL A 230 6.35 1.88 -1.11
N GLN A 231 5.18 2.27 -0.61
CA GLN A 231 4.59 3.60 -0.85
C GLN A 231 5.41 4.75 -0.24
N ILE A 232 6.26 4.52 0.75
CA ILE A 232 7.14 5.56 1.32
C ILE A 232 8.02 6.17 0.20
N ALA A 233 8.46 5.34 -0.76
CA ALA A 233 9.39 5.77 -1.80
C ALA A 233 8.83 6.87 -2.71
N HIS A 234 7.53 6.88 -3.05
CA HIS A 234 7.00 7.94 -3.94
C HIS A 234 6.87 9.29 -3.24
N PHE A 235 6.85 9.36 -1.91
CA PHE A 235 6.93 10.62 -1.18
C PHE A 235 8.33 11.22 -1.27
N PHE A 236 9.37 10.42 -1.06
CA PHE A 236 10.75 10.84 -1.28
C PHE A 236 10.97 11.24 -2.74
N TYR A 237 10.51 10.43 -3.69
CA TYR A 237 10.66 10.72 -5.12
C TYR A 237 9.97 12.03 -5.49
N GLY A 238 8.69 12.19 -5.12
CA GLY A 238 7.95 13.42 -5.40
C GLY A 238 8.58 14.66 -4.77
N TYR A 239 9.05 14.53 -3.53
CA TYR A 239 9.82 15.58 -2.88
C TYR A 239 11.05 15.97 -3.70
N PHE A 240 11.90 15.02 -4.10
CA PHE A 240 13.13 15.32 -4.84
C PHE A 240 12.89 15.90 -6.23
N GLN A 241 11.78 15.54 -6.88
CA GLN A 241 11.42 16.04 -8.20
C GLN A 241 10.86 17.48 -8.18
N CYS A 242 10.30 17.89 -7.04
CA CYS A 242 9.67 19.20 -6.84
C CYS A 242 10.53 20.17 -6.02
N ALA A 243 11.38 19.67 -5.13
CA ALA A 243 12.22 20.50 -4.27
C ALA A 243 13.23 21.31 -5.11
N PRO A 244 13.31 22.64 -4.92
CA PRO A 244 14.29 23.48 -5.60
C PRO A 244 15.70 22.93 -5.50
N SER A 245 16.45 22.97 -6.60
CA SER A 245 17.88 22.67 -6.59
C SER A 245 18.62 23.89 -6.05
N GLN A 246 18.70 23.99 -4.72
CA GLN A 246 19.65 24.89 -4.08
C GLN A 246 20.68 24.08 -3.31
N ASP A 247 21.94 24.50 -3.41
CA ASP A 247 23.08 24.05 -2.61
C ASP A 247 22.95 24.46 -1.11
N ASN A 248 21.74 24.82 -0.67
CA ASN A 248 21.49 25.21 0.71
C ASN A 248 21.52 23.97 1.61
N GLU A 249 22.08 24.15 2.81
CA GLU A 249 22.12 23.13 3.86
C GLU A 249 20.72 22.69 4.35
N LEU A 250 19.67 23.46 4.02
CA LEU A 250 18.29 23.23 4.45
C LEU A 250 17.37 22.94 3.27
N LEU A 251 16.86 21.71 3.25
CA LEU A 251 15.84 21.22 2.33
C LEU A 251 14.49 21.93 2.60
N PRO A 252 13.91 22.66 1.62
CA PRO A 252 12.68 23.43 1.86
C PRO A 252 11.47 22.50 2.03
N PRO A 253 10.44 22.92 2.79
CA PRO A 253 9.21 22.16 2.93
C PRO A 253 8.45 22.10 1.60
N VAL A 254 7.95 20.92 1.24
CA VAL A 254 7.07 20.72 0.08
C VAL A 254 5.70 20.26 0.55
N GLU A 255 4.65 20.92 0.08
CA GLU A 255 3.28 20.46 0.31
C GLU A 255 2.93 19.32 -0.65
N ILE A 256 2.42 18.21 -0.11
CA ILE A 256 1.98 17.04 -0.86
C ILE A 256 0.50 16.79 -0.55
N VAL A 257 -0.32 16.95 -1.59
CA VAL A 257 -1.76 16.71 -1.54
C VAL A 257 -2.06 15.25 -1.90
N VAL A 258 -2.74 14.53 -1.00
CA VAL A 258 -3.01 13.10 -1.12
C VAL A 258 -4.52 12.83 -1.12
N PRO A 259 -5.12 12.46 -2.27
CA PRO A 259 -6.46 11.89 -2.32
C PRO A 259 -6.53 10.64 -1.44
N THR A 260 -7.36 10.68 -0.40
CA THR A 260 -7.33 9.75 0.71
C THR A 260 -8.69 9.06 0.90
N GLY A 261 -8.69 7.74 0.75
CA GLY A 261 -9.78 6.86 1.19
C GLY A 261 -9.34 6.04 2.40
N GLY A 262 -8.90 4.79 2.17
CA GLY A 262 -8.43 3.87 3.19
C GLY A 262 -7.06 4.20 3.83
N ALA A 263 -6.61 5.45 3.75
CA ALA A 263 -5.46 6.08 4.42
C ALA A 263 -4.06 5.41 4.37
N GLY A 264 -3.87 4.24 3.77
CA GLY A 264 -2.53 3.61 3.67
C GLY A 264 -1.49 4.48 2.96
N ASN A 265 -1.88 5.18 1.89
CA ASN A 265 -0.97 6.06 1.15
C ASN A 265 -0.52 7.25 1.99
N ILE A 266 -1.44 7.95 2.66
CA ILE A 266 -1.05 9.10 3.50
C ILE A 266 -0.27 8.65 4.74
N THR A 267 -0.54 7.45 5.27
CA THR A 267 0.30 6.84 6.33
C THR A 267 1.74 6.66 5.88
N ALA A 268 2.00 6.22 4.65
CA ALA A 268 3.36 6.15 4.12
C ALA A 268 4.03 7.53 4.05
N GLY A 269 3.27 8.58 3.73
CA GLY A 269 3.72 9.97 3.80
C GLY A 269 4.09 10.39 5.22
N CYS A 270 3.26 10.07 6.21
CA CYS A 270 3.57 10.37 7.62
C CYS A 270 4.83 9.65 8.09
N ILE A 271 5.05 8.41 7.63
CA ILE A 271 6.29 7.69 7.92
C ILE A 271 7.47 8.40 7.26
N ALA A 272 7.38 8.79 5.98
CA ALA A 272 8.44 9.56 5.30
C ALA A 272 8.77 10.87 6.03
N GLN A 273 7.75 11.58 6.51
CA GLN A 273 7.93 12.79 7.34
C GLN A 273 8.70 12.47 8.64
N LYS A 274 8.31 11.41 9.36
CA LYS A 274 9.01 10.96 10.58
C LYS A 274 10.42 10.42 10.32
N MET A 275 10.70 9.94 9.10
CA MET A 275 12.05 9.57 8.65
C MET A 275 12.94 10.79 8.39
N GLY A 276 12.41 12.02 8.36
CA GLY A 276 13.15 13.26 8.20
C GLY A 276 12.91 14.00 6.87
N LEU A 277 11.95 13.57 6.06
CA LEU A 277 11.59 14.26 4.82
C LEU A 277 10.79 15.55 5.15
N PRO A 278 11.23 16.74 4.70
CA PRO A 278 10.54 17.99 5.03
C PRO A 278 9.32 18.17 4.11
N ILE A 279 8.21 17.52 4.48
CA ILE A 279 6.94 17.58 3.74
C ILE A 279 5.80 18.02 4.65
N GLN A 280 4.84 18.74 4.06
CA GLN A 280 3.54 19.02 4.65
C GLN A 280 2.50 18.16 3.91
N LEU A 281 1.75 17.34 4.64
CA LEU A 281 0.76 16.43 4.06
C LEU A 281 -0.63 17.04 4.14
N VAL A 282 -1.36 17.02 3.02
CA VAL A 282 -2.75 17.45 2.95
C VAL A 282 -3.62 16.27 2.52
N ALA A 283 -4.46 15.77 3.42
CA ALA A 283 -5.45 14.75 3.10
C ALA A 283 -6.64 15.40 2.38
N VAL A 284 -6.99 14.89 1.20
CA VAL A 284 -8.20 15.31 0.47
C VAL A 284 -9.17 14.14 0.38
N VAL A 285 -10.40 14.34 0.83
CA VAL A 285 -11.49 13.36 0.85
C VAL A 285 -12.61 13.80 -0.09
N ASN A 286 -13.52 12.88 -0.43
CA ASN A 286 -14.79 13.21 -1.09
C ASN A 286 -15.89 13.41 -0.03
N SER A 287 -17.18 13.23 -0.37
CA SER A 287 -18.26 13.35 0.63
C SER A 287 -18.19 12.31 1.75
N ASN A 288 -17.43 11.23 1.57
CA ASN A 288 -17.08 10.26 2.60
C ASN A 288 -15.90 10.80 3.43
N ASP A 289 -16.22 11.66 4.39
CA ASP A 289 -15.28 12.61 4.99
C ASP A 289 -14.69 12.17 6.36
N ILE A 290 -14.75 10.88 6.71
CA ILE A 290 -14.36 10.40 8.05
C ILE A 290 -12.93 10.84 8.43
N ILE A 291 -11.98 10.80 7.49
CA ILE A 291 -10.60 11.24 7.73
C ILE A 291 -10.55 12.75 8.01
N HIS A 292 -11.32 13.56 7.29
CA HIS A 292 -11.39 15.00 7.53
C HIS A 292 -11.96 15.31 8.92
N ARG A 293 -13.10 14.69 9.30
CA ARG A 293 -13.72 14.86 10.63
C ARG A 293 -12.82 14.37 11.76
N THR A 294 -12.12 13.26 11.54
CA THR A 294 -11.15 12.70 12.48
C THR A 294 -10.02 13.69 12.75
N VAL A 295 -9.38 14.21 11.70
CA VAL A 295 -8.22 15.10 11.84
C VAL A 295 -8.62 16.47 12.40
N GLN A 296 -9.76 17.02 11.97
CA GLN A 296 -10.19 18.36 12.38
C GLN A 296 -10.85 18.40 13.75
N LYS A 297 -11.60 17.34 14.12
CA LYS A 297 -12.51 17.36 15.29
C LYS A 297 -12.35 16.17 16.22
N GLY A 298 -11.49 15.20 15.89
CA GLY A 298 -11.41 13.93 16.62
C GLY A 298 -12.66 13.06 16.50
N ASP A 299 -13.52 13.32 15.51
CA ASP A 299 -14.78 12.60 15.32
C ASP A 299 -14.60 11.39 14.41
N PHE A 300 -14.75 10.20 15.00
CA PHE A 300 -14.65 8.89 14.35
C PHE A 300 -16.00 8.21 14.14
N SER A 301 -17.11 8.94 14.28
CA SER A 301 -18.45 8.37 14.06
C SER A 301 -18.60 7.89 12.62
N LEU A 302 -19.20 6.70 12.47
CA LEU A 302 -19.48 6.11 11.16
C LEU A 302 -20.72 6.77 10.56
N GLY A 303 -20.63 7.17 9.30
CA GLY A 303 -21.76 7.60 8.49
C GLY A 303 -22.18 6.53 7.48
N ASN A 304 -23.19 6.84 6.68
CA ASN A 304 -23.51 6.06 5.50
C ASN A 304 -22.50 6.35 4.39
N THR A 305 -22.11 5.32 3.63
CA THR A 305 -21.22 5.49 2.48
C THR A 305 -22.00 6.03 1.28
N GLU A 306 -21.57 7.19 0.78
CA GLU A 306 -22.16 7.85 -0.39
C GLU A 306 -21.37 7.51 -1.65
N ARG A 307 -22.09 7.24 -2.75
CA ARG A 307 -21.48 7.00 -4.06
C ARG A 307 -21.01 8.32 -4.66
N THR A 308 -19.73 8.40 -5.02
CA THR A 308 -19.15 9.58 -5.67
C THR A 308 -18.51 9.25 -7.02
N LEU A 309 -17.96 10.26 -7.69
CA LEU A 309 -17.14 10.07 -8.90
C LEU A 309 -15.78 9.39 -8.59
N ALA A 310 -15.32 9.46 -7.35
CA ALA A 310 -14.07 8.87 -6.89
C ALA A 310 -14.35 7.62 -6.05
N SER A 311 -14.95 6.59 -6.68
CA SER A 311 -15.45 5.38 -5.98
C SER A 311 -14.41 4.65 -5.13
N ALA A 312 -13.12 4.71 -5.50
CA ALA A 312 -12.03 4.14 -4.72
C ALA A 312 -11.79 4.85 -3.37
N MET A 313 -12.41 6.01 -3.16
CA MET A 313 -12.37 6.80 -1.92
C MET A 313 -13.69 6.76 -1.14
N ASP A 314 -14.73 6.07 -1.64
CA ASP A 314 -16.02 5.93 -0.97
C ASP A 314 -15.91 4.94 0.21
N ILE A 315 -15.25 5.37 1.29
CA ILE A 315 -14.89 4.55 2.44
C ILE A 315 -15.26 5.29 3.74
N GLN A 316 -16.13 4.68 4.55
CA GLN A 316 -16.44 5.15 5.91
C GLN A 316 -15.68 4.34 6.97
N VAL A 317 -15.40 3.05 6.74
CA VAL A 317 -14.60 2.23 7.66
C VAL A 317 -13.19 2.09 7.13
N THR A 318 -12.27 2.91 7.62
CA THR A 318 -10.86 2.75 7.25
C THR A 318 -10.26 1.54 7.97
N MET A 319 -9.89 0.50 7.23
CA MET A 319 -9.18 -0.67 7.77
C MET A 319 -7.84 -0.30 8.42
N THR A 320 -7.27 0.84 8.04
CA THR A 320 -6.06 1.41 8.64
C THR A 320 -6.34 2.31 9.84
N ARG A 321 -7.56 2.35 10.38
CA ARG A 321 -7.99 3.28 11.44
C ARG A 321 -6.95 3.43 12.56
N ASN A 322 -6.37 2.32 13.01
CA ASN A 322 -5.36 2.33 14.08
C ASN A 322 -4.00 2.92 13.63
N LEU A 323 -3.55 2.61 12.41
CA LEU A 323 -2.35 3.23 11.82
C LEU A 323 -2.56 4.74 11.64
N THR A 324 -3.70 5.11 11.08
CA THR A 324 -4.04 6.50 10.80
C THR A 324 -4.16 7.32 12.09
N SER A 325 -4.74 6.76 13.17
CA SER A 325 -4.80 7.45 14.46
C SER A 325 -3.42 7.66 15.10
N ILE A 326 -2.48 6.74 14.90
CA ILE A 326 -1.11 6.86 15.45
C ILE A 326 -0.33 7.98 14.77
N PHE A 327 -0.60 8.22 13.49
CA PHE A 327 0.19 9.15 12.66
C PHE A 327 -0.48 10.50 12.38
N LEU A 328 -1.82 10.59 12.40
CA LEU A 328 -2.55 11.83 12.07
C LEU A 328 -3.00 12.65 13.28
N LEU A 329 -2.97 12.09 14.50
CA LEU A 329 -3.41 12.78 15.73
C LEU A 329 -2.25 13.37 16.57
N HIS A 330 -1.02 13.34 16.04
CA HIS A 330 0.20 13.82 16.68
C HIS A 330 1.06 14.59 15.68
#